data_AF-A0A9W4NIB1-F1
#
_entry.id   AF-A0A9W4NIB1-F1
#
_cell.length_a   1.000
_cell.length_b   1.000
_cell.length_c   1.000
_cell.angle_alpha   90.00
_cell.angle_beta   90.00
_cell.angle_gamma   90.00
#
_symmetry.space_group_name_H-M   'P 1'
#
loop_
_entity.id
_entity.type
_entity.pdbx_description
1 polymer ?
#
loop_
_entity_poly.entity_id
_entity_poly.type
_entity_poly.pdbx_seq_one_letter_code
_entity_poly.pdbx_strand_id
1 'polypeptide(L)'
;MKPAKSIAAMYNGIAYVNERILWYSKMTNNLLSPRNNSKPLEEVREILDSNMLDLYQSLLFYQIKSVCFYYRNQFWTALRSIADLDDWNGDLSAVTESEVKLHRDLSQYKFEQMSNQFENLSKDFKQFSMEQNERAELREDKQCMKDLYITNPEAQIEKIKMTRGSPIEKIYDWIFDTKEYERFKNWEDPNSPRLLRINGQAGTGKTMMSVGLIQDLLGNVSNIHRTEVIYFFIQDIEER
;
A
#
# COMPACT_ATOMS: atom_id res chain seq x y z
N MET A 1 -1.52 69.09 -14.48
CA MET A 1 -0.86 68.00 -13.71
C MET A 1 -1.59 66.64 -13.75
N LYS A 2 -2.86 66.53 -14.17
CA LYS A 2 -3.61 65.25 -14.17
C LYS A 2 -3.26 64.19 -15.26
N PRO A 3 -2.78 64.52 -16.49
CA PRO A 3 -2.59 63.49 -17.51
C PRO A 3 -1.32 62.64 -17.33
N ALA A 4 -0.23 63.20 -16.78
CA ALA A 4 1.04 62.49 -16.65
C ALA A 4 1.00 61.35 -15.60
N LYS A 5 0.23 61.53 -14.52
CA LYS A 5 0.05 60.50 -13.48
C LYS A 5 -0.84 59.34 -13.98
N SER A 6 -1.86 59.66 -14.78
CA SER A 6 -2.75 58.68 -15.43
C SER A 6 -1.99 57.84 -16.47
N ILE A 7 -1.13 58.47 -17.28
CA ILE A 7 -0.29 57.77 -18.27
C ILE A 7 0.73 56.82 -17.61
N ALA A 8 1.38 57.23 -16.52
CA ALA A 8 2.34 56.38 -15.80
C ALA A 8 1.65 55.15 -15.14
N ALA A 9 0.46 55.35 -14.57
CA ALA A 9 -0.35 54.26 -14.02
C ALA A 9 -0.78 53.26 -15.12
N MET A 10 -1.14 53.77 -16.31
CA MET A 10 -1.50 52.94 -17.47
C MET A 10 -0.33 52.06 -17.93
N TYR A 11 0.88 52.61 -18.10
CA TYR A 11 2.04 51.81 -18.53
C TYR A 11 2.40 50.71 -17.53
N ASN A 12 2.37 51.02 -16.23
CA ASN A 12 2.63 50.02 -15.17
C ASN A 12 1.54 48.94 -15.14
N GLY A 13 0.27 49.32 -15.33
CA GLY A 13 -0.85 48.39 -15.38
C GLY A 13 -0.79 47.47 -16.61
N ILE A 14 -0.43 47.98 -17.79
CA ILE A 14 -0.26 47.17 -19.00
C ILE A 14 0.88 46.17 -18.84
N ALA A 15 2.02 46.59 -18.27
CA ALA A 15 3.14 45.70 -18.00
C ALA A 15 2.73 44.56 -17.06
N TYR A 16 2.02 44.90 -15.96
CA TYR A 16 1.47 43.92 -15.02
C TYR A 16 0.51 42.94 -15.71
N VAL A 17 -0.48 43.45 -16.45
CA VAL A 17 -1.48 42.64 -17.16
C VAL A 17 -0.84 41.68 -18.17
N ASN A 18 0.18 42.13 -18.91
CA ASN A 18 0.90 41.29 -19.87
C ASN A 18 1.67 40.14 -19.19
N GLU A 19 2.34 40.40 -18.06
CA GLU A 19 3.02 39.36 -17.30
C GLU A 19 2.02 38.34 -16.74
N ARG A 20 0.86 38.79 -16.23
CA ARG A 20 -0.18 37.91 -15.70
C ARG A 20 -0.81 37.05 -16.80
N ILE A 21 -1.15 37.62 -17.97
CA ILE A 21 -1.71 36.85 -19.10
C ILE A 21 -0.76 35.70 -19.50
N LEU A 22 0.54 35.98 -19.62
CA LEU A 22 1.54 34.97 -19.99
C LEU A 22 1.64 33.86 -18.94
N TRP A 23 1.65 34.23 -17.66
CA TRP A 23 1.69 33.28 -16.55
C TRP A 23 0.44 32.40 -16.54
N TYR A 24 -0.75 33.01 -16.64
CA TYR A 24 -2.01 32.30 -16.63
C TYR A 24 -2.19 31.39 -17.83
N SER A 25 -1.78 31.81 -19.04
CA SER A 25 -1.84 30.99 -20.25
C SER A 25 -1.00 29.72 -20.14
N LYS A 26 0.25 29.85 -19.65
CA LYS A 26 1.13 28.70 -19.42
C LYS A 26 0.57 27.77 -18.36
N MET A 27 -0.09 28.34 -17.35
CA MET A 27 -0.72 27.60 -16.26
C MET A 27 -1.98 26.87 -16.71
N THR A 28 -2.85 27.51 -17.49
CA THR A 28 -4.08 26.92 -18.06
C THR A 28 -3.74 25.73 -18.94
N ASN A 29 -2.74 25.86 -19.81
CA ASN A 29 -2.31 24.77 -20.69
C ASN A 29 -1.89 23.52 -19.90
N ASN A 30 -1.24 23.69 -18.75
CA ASN A 30 -0.84 22.57 -17.89
C ASN A 30 -2.00 21.99 -17.06
N LEU A 31 -3.01 22.79 -16.74
CA LEU A 31 -4.16 22.39 -15.92
C LEU A 31 -5.28 21.75 -16.73
N LEU A 32 -5.58 22.30 -17.91
CA LEU A 32 -6.66 21.88 -18.81
C LEU A 32 -6.22 20.81 -19.82
N SER A 33 -4.92 20.51 -19.90
CA SER A 33 -4.47 19.34 -20.64
C SER A 33 -5.19 18.10 -20.10
N PRO A 34 -5.83 17.28 -20.95
CA PRO A 34 -6.57 16.10 -20.54
C PRO A 34 -5.58 15.07 -19.98
N ARG A 35 -5.21 15.24 -18.71
CA ARG A 35 -4.40 14.28 -18.00
C ARG A 35 -5.34 13.19 -17.53
N ASN A 36 -5.12 12.01 -18.08
CA ASN A 36 -5.97 10.83 -17.94
C ASN A 36 -6.47 10.63 -16.50
N ASN A 37 -7.79 10.45 -16.43
CA ASN A 37 -8.53 9.68 -15.43
C ASN A 37 -8.89 10.40 -14.11
N SER A 38 -10.03 11.08 -14.08
CA SER A 38 -11.05 10.96 -13.01
C SER A 38 -12.34 11.72 -13.37
N LYS A 39 -13.46 11.00 -13.51
CA LYS A 39 -14.82 11.55 -13.72
C LYS A 39 -15.35 12.51 -12.62
N PRO A 40 -14.94 12.45 -11.33
CA PRO A 40 -15.43 13.42 -10.33
C PRO A 40 -14.84 14.83 -10.46
N LEU A 41 -13.96 15.08 -11.45
CA LEU A 41 -13.30 16.36 -11.64
C LEU A 41 -13.93 17.26 -12.73
N GLU A 42 -14.90 16.76 -13.47
CA GLU A 42 -15.51 17.50 -14.59
C GLU A 42 -16.23 18.77 -14.09
N GLU A 43 -17.01 18.66 -13.01
CA GLU A 43 -17.79 19.78 -12.43
C GLU A 43 -16.89 20.89 -11.87
N VAL A 44 -15.77 20.52 -11.22
CA VAL A 44 -14.82 21.50 -10.68
C VAL A 44 -14.02 22.18 -11.80
N ARG A 45 -13.80 21.48 -12.92
CA ARG A 45 -13.18 22.06 -14.12
C ARG A 45 -14.09 23.08 -14.79
N GLU A 46 -15.39 22.81 -14.90
CA GLU A 46 -16.34 23.78 -15.47
C GLU A 46 -16.40 25.08 -14.66
N ILE A 47 -16.37 24.99 -13.32
CA ILE A 47 -16.31 26.17 -12.44
C ILE A 47 -14.98 26.92 -12.62
N LEU A 48 -13.87 26.19 -12.73
CA LEU A 48 -12.54 26.79 -12.93
C LEU A 48 -12.43 27.46 -14.31
N ASP A 49 -13.02 26.86 -15.35
CA ASP A 49 -13.08 27.41 -16.70
C ASP A 49 -13.89 28.71 -16.73
N SER A 50 -15.03 28.75 -16.04
CA SER A 50 -15.82 29.99 -15.90
C SER A 50 -15.00 31.09 -15.24
N ASN A 51 -14.32 30.79 -14.12
CA ASN A 51 -13.49 31.77 -13.41
C ASN A 51 -12.27 32.22 -14.24
N MET A 52 -11.70 31.32 -15.06
CA MET A 52 -10.63 31.66 -16.00
C MET A 52 -11.12 32.57 -17.13
N LEU A 53 -12.31 32.32 -17.67
CA LEU A 53 -12.94 33.15 -18.70
C LEU A 53 -13.20 34.57 -18.18
N ASP A 54 -13.71 34.71 -16.95
CA ASP A 54 -13.93 36.03 -16.32
C ASP A 54 -12.62 36.82 -16.15
N LEU A 55 -11.54 36.13 -15.76
CA LEU A 55 -10.21 36.73 -15.64
C LEU A 55 -9.67 37.19 -17.00
N TYR A 56 -9.74 36.34 -18.03
CA TYR A 56 -9.30 36.70 -19.39
C TYR A 56 -10.14 37.81 -19.99
N GLN A 57 -11.46 37.83 -19.77
CA GLN A 57 -12.33 38.90 -20.24
C GLN A 57 -11.94 40.24 -19.61
N SER A 58 -11.63 40.26 -18.32
CA SER A 58 -11.17 41.47 -17.60
C SER A 58 -9.81 41.95 -18.10
N LEU A 59 -8.87 41.02 -18.33
CA LEU A 59 -7.53 41.33 -18.85
C LEU A 59 -7.58 41.86 -20.30
N LEU A 60 -8.39 41.24 -21.16
CA LEU A 60 -8.60 41.67 -22.55
C LEU A 60 -9.31 43.03 -22.63
N PHE A 61 -10.31 43.26 -21.78
CA PHE A 61 -10.99 44.54 -21.69
C PHE A 61 -10.02 45.67 -21.33
N TYR A 62 -9.11 45.43 -20.37
CA TYR A 62 -8.06 46.37 -19.99
C TYR A 62 -7.09 46.65 -21.15
N GLN A 63 -6.64 45.61 -21.87
CA GLN A 63 -5.76 45.76 -23.03
C GLN A 63 -6.43 46.54 -24.17
N ILE A 64 -7.68 46.22 -24.51
CA ILE A 64 -8.46 46.93 -25.54
C ILE A 64 -8.63 48.41 -25.15
N LYS A 65 -8.97 48.68 -23.88
CA LYS A 65 -9.10 50.05 -23.34
C LYS A 65 -7.79 50.83 -23.50
N SER A 66 -6.65 50.19 -23.23
CA SER A 66 -5.33 50.84 -23.39
C SER A 66 -4.95 51.14 -24.84
N VAL A 67 -5.26 50.25 -25.78
CA VAL A 67 -4.98 50.44 -27.21
C VAL A 67 -5.88 51.52 -27.81
N CYS A 68 -7.15 51.53 -27.44
CA CYS A 68 -8.11 52.56 -27.84
C CYS A 68 -7.72 53.96 -27.34
N PHE A 69 -7.11 54.07 -26.15
CA PHE A 69 -6.58 55.34 -25.64
C PHE A 69 -5.39 55.87 -26.46
N TYR A 70 -4.54 54.98 -26.96
CA TYR A 70 -3.31 55.35 -27.68
C TYR A 70 -3.56 55.87 -29.11
N TYR A 71 -4.48 55.26 -29.87
CA TYR A 71 -4.73 55.57 -31.29
C TYR A 71 -5.72 56.74 -31.55
N ARG A 72 -5.67 57.75 -30.69
CA ARG A 72 -6.68 58.80 -30.53
C ARG A 72 -6.74 59.82 -31.69
N ASN A 73 -7.42 59.49 -32.80
CA ASN A 73 -7.96 60.53 -33.71
C ASN A 73 -9.27 60.25 -34.48
N GLN A 74 -9.89 59.06 -34.40
CA GLN A 74 -11.17 58.80 -35.12
C GLN A 74 -12.32 58.31 -34.23
N PHE A 75 -12.02 57.96 -32.98
CA PHE A 75 -12.98 57.36 -32.05
C PHE A 75 -13.72 58.35 -31.14
N TRP A 76 -13.46 59.65 -31.28
CA TRP A 76 -13.97 60.70 -30.37
C TRP A 76 -15.49 60.77 -30.28
N THR A 77 -16.20 60.45 -31.35
CA THR A 77 -17.67 60.49 -31.37
C THR A 77 -18.30 59.28 -30.67
N ALA A 78 -17.61 58.14 -30.65
CA ALA A 78 -18.05 56.94 -29.94
C ALA A 78 -17.65 56.94 -28.46
N LEU A 79 -16.53 57.58 -28.11
CA LEU A 79 -15.95 57.52 -26.76
C LEU A 79 -16.40 58.64 -25.81
N ARG A 80 -17.17 59.63 -26.29
CA ARG A 80 -17.58 60.79 -25.49
C ARG A 80 -18.52 60.44 -24.32
N SER A 81 -19.11 59.24 -24.34
CA SER A 81 -19.90 58.70 -23.23
C SER A 81 -19.08 58.16 -22.06
N ILE A 82 -17.75 58.06 -22.17
CA ILE A 82 -16.90 57.44 -21.15
C ILE A 82 -16.16 58.52 -20.34
N ALA A 83 -16.89 59.22 -19.48
CA ALA A 83 -16.28 60.04 -18.42
C ALA A 83 -15.55 59.20 -17.35
N ASP A 84 -15.71 57.87 -17.39
CA ASP A 84 -15.08 56.87 -16.50
C ASP A 84 -13.68 56.39 -16.94
N LEU A 85 -13.05 57.08 -17.90
CA LEU A 85 -11.74 56.70 -18.47
C LEU A 85 -10.53 57.00 -17.58
N ASP A 86 -10.70 57.62 -16.42
CA ASP A 86 -9.63 57.84 -15.43
C ASP A 86 -9.59 56.76 -14.33
N ASP A 87 -10.55 55.82 -14.27
CA ASP A 87 -10.62 54.78 -13.22
C ASP A 87 -9.77 53.53 -13.54
N TRP A 88 -8.52 53.76 -13.96
CA TRP A 88 -7.55 52.68 -14.18
C TRP A 88 -7.23 51.90 -12.90
N ASN A 89 -7.39 52.54 -11.74
CA ASN A 89 -7.18 51.92 -10.44
C ASN A 89 -8.35 51.00 -10.06
N GLY A 90 -9.60 51.37 -10.37
CA GLY A 90 -10.78 50.53 -10.20
C GLY A 90 -10.73 49.28 -11.09
N ASP A 91 -10.40 49.44 -12.38
CA ASP A 91 -10.25 48.31 -13.30
C ASP A 91 -9.12 47.36 -12.88
N LEU A 92 -7.98 47.91 -12.44
CA LEU A 92 -6.87 47.10 -11.91
C LEU A 92 -7.28 46.37 -10.62
N SER A 93 -8.08 47.01 -9.76
CA SER A 93 -8.59 46.37 -8.55
C SER A 93 -9.53 45.21 -8.85
N ALA A 94 -10.39 45.33 -9.86
CA ALA A 94 -11.27 44.24 -10.33
C ALA A 94 -10.48 43.06 -10.91
N VAL A 95 -9.40 43.34 -11.63
CA VAL A 95 -8.45 42.30 -12.10
C VAL A 95 -7.78 41.62 -10.91
N THR A 96 -7.29 42.36 -9.91
CA THR A 96 -6.67 41.76 -8.72
C THR A 96 -7.66 40.95 -7.87
N GLU A 97 -8.93 41.34 -7.81
CA GLU A 97 -9.95 40.61 -7.05
C GLU A 97 -10.28 39.27 -7.72
N SER A 98 -10.51 39.26 -9.04
CA SER A 98 -10.73 38.02 -9.82
C SER A 98 -9.50 37.11 -9.78
N GLU A 99 -8.30 37.69 -9.76
CA GLU A 99 -7.03 36.98 -9.60
C GLU A 99 -6.92 36.24 -8.26
N VAL A 100 -7.29 36.90 -7.16
CA VAL A 100 -7.25 36.31 -5.81
C VAL A 100 -8.29 35.19 -5.67
N LYS A 101 -9.48 35.36 -6.27
CA LYS A 101 -10.51 34.31 -6.29
C LYS A 101 -10.00 33.06 -7.00
N LEU A 102 -9.48 33.22 -8.22
CA LEU A 102 -8.96 32.11 -9.00
C LEU A 102 -7.74 31.45 -8.32
N HIS A 103 -6.86 32.23 -7.69
CA HIS A 103 -5.71 31.68 -6.98
C HIS A 103 -6.13 30.82 -5.77
N ARG A 104 -7.15 31.27 -5.03
CA ARG A 104 -7.68 30.55 -3.87
C ARG A 104 -8.28 29.20 -4.30
N ASP A 105 -9.18 29.21 -5.29
CA ASP A 105 -9.86 28.00 -5.75
C ASP A 105 -8.86 26.99 -6.32
N LEU A 106 -7.87 27.49 -7.08
CA LEU A 106 -6.80 26.67 -7.63
C LEU A 106 -5.91 26.05 -6.54
N SER A 107 -5.59 26.80 -5.48
CA SER A 107 -4.75 26.31 -4.39
C SER A 107 -5.41 25.18 -3.60
N GLN A 108 -6.72 25.27 -3.37
CA GLN A 108 -7.52 24.24 -2.72
C GLN A 108 -7.57 22.98 -3.57
N TYR A 109 -7.91 23.12 -4.85
CA TYR A 109 -7.96 21.99 -5.79
C TYR A 109 -6.62 21.25 -5.90
N LYS A 110 -5.50 21.98 -6.02
CA LYS A 110 -4.16 21.37 -6.07
C LYS A 110 -3.80 20.63 -4.79
N PHE A 111 -4.17 21.18 -3.64
CA PHE A 111 -3.90 20.57 -2.33
C PHE A 111 -4.69 19.27 -2.16
N GLU A 112 -5.97 19.25 -2.56
CA GLU A 112 -6.82 18.07 -2.53
C GLU A 112 -6.31 16.97 -3.48
N GLN A 113 -5.91 17.34 -4.70
CA GLN A 113 -5.32 16.38 -5.64
C GLN A 113 -4.03 15.75 -5.08
N MET A 114 -3.14 16.55 -4.52
CA MET A 114 -1.89 16.07 -3.94
C MET A 114 -2.14 15.17 -2.74
N SER A 115 -3.12 15.51 -1.89
CA SER A 115 -3.50 14.71 -0.73
C SER A 115 -4.06 13.35 -1.15
N ASN A 116 -4.94 13.30 -2.16
CA ASN A 116 -5.49 12.05 -2.70
C ASN A 116 -4.39 11.16 -3.30
N GLN A 117 -3.42 11.75 -4.01
CA GLN A 117 -2.27 11.01 -4.53
C GLN A 117 -1.38 10.45 -3.42
N PHE A 118 -1.13 11.25 -2.37
CA PHE A 118 -0.33 10.83 -1.23
C PHE A 118 -1.02 9.71 -0.43
N GLU A 119 -2.34 9.78 -0.27
CA GLU A 119 -3.11 8.74 0.41
C GLU A 119 -3.06 7.41 -0.35
N ASN A 120 -3.21 7.44 -1.68
CA ASN A 120 -3.09 6.24 -2.52
C ASN A 120 -1.68 5.67 -2.46
N LEU A 121 -0.64 6.50 -2.59
CA LEU A 121 0.75 6.06 -2.47
C LEU A 121 1.06 5.48 -1.07
N SER A 122 0.48 6.07 -0.02
CA SER A 122 0.63 5.56 1.34
C SER A 122 -0.06 4.20 1.52
N LYS A 123 -1.22 3.98 0.90
CA LYS A 123 -1.91 2.69 0.89
C LYS A 123 -1.08 1.63 0.15
N ASP A 124 -0.57 1.96 -1.04
CA ASP A 124 0.29 1.06 -1.82
C ASP A 124 1.56 0.69 -1.04
N PHE A 125 2.18 1.67 -0.38
CA PHE A 125 3.38 1.44 0.43
C PHE A 125 3.11 0.54 1.63
N LYS A 126 1.98 0.73 2.32
CA LYS A 126 1.57 -0.14 3.44
C LYS A 126 1.32 -1.57 2.97
N GLN A 127 0.64 -1.75 1.84
CA GLN A 127 0.40 -3.07 1.28
C GLN A 127 1.70 -3.78 0.92
N PHE A 128 2.61 -3.08 0.24
CA PHE A 128 3.92 -3.64 -0.11
C PHE A 128 4.73 -4.03 1.14
N SER A 129 4.68 -3.23 2.21
CA SER A 129 5.37 -3.54 3.46
C SER A 129 4.77 -4.76 4.17
N MET A 130 3.45 -4.92 4.16
CA MET A 130 2.79 -6.10 4.74
C MET A 130 3.17 -7.38 3.99
N GLU A 131 3.14 -7.34 2.65
CA GLU A 131 3.53 -8.48 1.81
C GLU A 131 5.01 -8.86 1.99
N GLN A 132 5.89 -7.87 2.18
CA GLN A 132 7.32 -8.12 2.46
C GLN A 132 7.54 -8.72 3.85
N ASN A 133 6.81 -8.26 4.87
CA ASN A 133 6.93 -8.80 6.22
C ASN A 133 6.45 -10.26 6.29
N GLU A 134 5.30 -10.57 5.68
CA GLU A 134 4.77 -11.93 5.61
C GLU A 134 5.73 -12.87 4.85
N ARG A 135 6.36 -12.38 3.77
CA ARG A 135 7.40 -13.13 3.05
C ARG A 135 8.68 -13.32 3.87
N ALA A 136 9.04 -12.39 4.74
CA ALA A 136 10.19 -12.49 5.62
C ALA A 136 9.94 -13.51 6.74
N GLU A 137 8.79 -13.44 7.40
CA GLU A 137 8.36 -14.41 8.43
C GLU A 137 8.33 -15.83 7.85
N LEU A 138 7.72 -16.04 6.67
CA LEU A 138 7.72 -17.34 6.00
C LEU A 138 9.12 -17.85 5.63
N ARG A 139 10.10 -16.96 5.41
CA ARG A 139 11.49 -17.35 5.15
C ARG A 139 12.20 -17.76 6.43
N GLU A 140 11.99 -17.01 7.51
CA GLU A 140 12.55 -17.35 8.83
C GLU A 140 12.00 -18.69 9.33
N ASP A 141 10.68 -18.92 9.20
CA ASP A 141 10.06 -20.21 9.53
C ASP A 141 10.66 -21.34 8.70
N LYS A 142 10.79 -21.15 7.38
CA LYS A 142 11.42 -22.16 6.51
C LYS A 142 12.88 -22.43 6.85
N GLN A 143 13.61 -21.41 7.29
CA GLN A 143 15.00 -21.59 7.71
C GLN A 143 15.08 -22.34 9.03
N CYS A 144 14.27 -21.98 10.01
CA CYS A 144 14.12 -22.71 11.27
C CYS A 144 13.79 -24.20 11.02
N MET A 145 12.84 -24.49 10.12
CA MET A 145 12.47 -25.86 9.73
C MET A 145 13.63 -26.63 9.10
N LYS A 146 14.52 -25.96 8.35
CA LYS A 146 15.74 -26.58 7.80
C LYS A 146 16.77 -26.84 8.89
N ASP A 147 16.99 -25.87 9.78
CA ASP A 147 17.98 -25.96 10.86
C ASP A 147 17.59 -27.02 11.90
N LEU A 148 16.29 -27.25 12.09
CA LEU A 148 15.75 -28.35 12.90
C LEU A 148 15.95 -29.75 12.27
N TYR A 149 16.62 -29.84 11.10
CA TYR A 149 16.86 -31.11 10.39
C TYR A 149 15.59 -31.95 10.29
N ILE A 150 14.44 -31.33 9.99
CA ILE A 150 13.15 -32.01 9.86
C ILE A 150 13.24 -32.96 8.67
N THR A 151 13.70 -34.16 8.98
CA THR A 151 13.71 -35.29 8.08
C THR A 151 12.28 -35.82 8.10
N ASN A 152 11.76 -36.22 6.94
CA ASN A 152 10.47 -36.92 6.90
C ASN A 152 10.46 -38.05 7.95
N PRO A 153 9.58 -37.99 8.98
CA PRO A 153 9.56 -38.96 10.07
C PRO A 153 9.37 -40.40 9.57
N GLU A 154 8.60 -40.58 8.50
CA GLU A 154 8.41 -41.87 7.86
C GLU A 154 9.71 -42.39 7.23
N ALA A 155 10.45 -41.50 6.54
CA ALA A 155 11.76 -41.83 5.99
C ALA A 155 12.79 -42.15 7.08
N GLN A 156 12.69 -41.54 8.27
CA GLN A 156 13.52 -41.91 9.41
C GLN A 156 13.18 -43.33 9.92
N ILE A 157 11.90 -43.67 10.03
CA ILE A 157 11.48 -45.04 10.39
C ILE A 157 12.01 -46.03 9.34
N GLU A 158 11.84 -45.76 8.05
CA GLU A 158 12.37 -46.62 6.97
C GLU A 158 13.89 -46.77 7.06
N LYS A 159 14.63 -45.68 7.26
CA LYS A 159 16.08 -45.71 7.44
C LYS A 159 16.49 -46.55 8.65
N ILE A 160 15.78 -46.45 9.78
CA ILE A 160 16.02 -47.26 10.98
C ILE A 160 15.77 -48.74 10.68
N LYS A 161 14.69 -49.07 9.98
CA LYS A 161 14.37 -50.45 9.54
C LYS A 161 15.42 -51.00 8.57
N MET A 162 15.91 -50.20 7.64
CA MET A 162 16.95 -50.64 6.69
C MET A 162 18.31 -50.82 7.37
N THR A 163 18.71 -49.91 8.25
CA THR A 163 20.05 -49.89 8.86
C THR A 163 20.21 -50.94 9.96
N ARG A 164 19.13 -51.23 10.70
CA ARG A 164 19.16 -52.17 11.85
C ARG A 164 18.56 -53.53 11.54
N GLY A 165 18.22 -53.80 10.28
CA GLY A 165 17.52 -54.99 9.83
C GLY A 165 16.00 -54.86 9.93
N SER A 166 15.27 -55.64 9.11
CA SER A 166 13.81 -55.70 9.13
C SER A 166 13.31 -55.87 10.58
N PRO A 167 12.33 -55.08 11.04
CA PRO A 167 11.72 -55.29 12.35
C PRO A 167 11.29 -56.75 12.44
N ILE A 168 11.88 -57.48 13.38
CA ILE A 168 11.29 -58.76 13.76
C ILE A 168 10.12 -58.34 14.66
N GLU A 169 8.94 -58.15 14.06
CA GLU A 169 7.70 -57.73 14.74
C GLU A 169 7.52 -58.50 16.07
N LYS A 170 7.81 -59.80 16.03
CA LYS A 170 7.80 -60.72 17.17
C LYS A 170 8.66 -60.32 18.39
N ILE A 171 9.66 -59.44 18.26
CA ILE A 171 10.53 -59.04 19.39
C ILE A 171 9.80 -58.09 20.35
N TYR A 172 8.86 -57.30 19.85
CA TYR A 172 8.15 -56.31 20.66
C TYR A 172 6.66 -56.57 20.79
N ASP A 173 6.07 -57.53 20.07
CA ASP A 173 4.63 -57.84 20.13
C ASP A 173 4.09 -58.04 21.56
N TRP A 174 4.88 -58.68 22.42
CA TRP A 174 4.51 -58.93 23.82
C TRP A 174 4.17 -57.65 24.60
N ILE A 175 4.68 -56.47 24.20
CA ILE A 175 4.36 -55.21 24.87
C ILE A 175 2.90 -54.81 24.64
N PHE A 176 2.33 -55.19 23.50
CA PHE A 176 0.97 -54.81 23.15
C PHE A 176 -0.06 -55.46 24.07
N ASP A 177 0.31 -56.59 24.68
CA ASP A 177 -0.51 -57.33 25.66
C ASP A 177 -0.23 -56.92 27.12
N THR A 178 0.62 -55.90 27.35
CA THR A 178 0.92 -55.43 28.71
C THR A 178 -0.16 -54.47 29.21
N LYS A 179 -0.54 -54.61 30.49
CA LYS A 179 -1.50 -53.72 31.15
C LYS A 179 -1.01 -52.27 31.16
N GLU A 180 0.30 -52.07 31.21
CA GLU A 180 0.96 -50.78 31.16
C GLU A 180 0.69 -50.08 29.82
N TYR A 181 0.83 -50.79 28.71
CA TYR A 181 0.60 -50.23 27.38
C TYR A 181 -0.89 -50.01 27.09
N GLU A 182 -1.76 -50.95 27.49
CA GLU A 182 -3.22 -50.77 27.38
C GLU A 182 -3.70 -49.52 28.12
N ARG A 183 -3.23 -49.31 29.36
CA ARG A 183 -3.54 -48.10 30.12
C ARG A 183 -2.98 -46.85 29.46
N PHE A 184 -1.76 -46.89 28.94
CA PHE A 184 -1.18 -45.75 28.22
C PHE A 184 -1.98 -45.38 26.96
N LYS A 185 -2.54 -46.37 26.24
CA LYS A 185 -3.37 -46.13 25.05
C LYS A 185 -4.77 -45.57 25.36
N ASN A 186 -5.24 -45.63 26.61
CA ASN A 186 -6.53 -45.06 26.98
C ASN A 186 -6.43 -43.57 27.32
N TRP A 187 -6.41 -42.71 26.29
CA TRP A 187 -6.25 -41.26 26.47
C TRP A 187 -7.51 -40.57 27.02
N GLU A 188 -8.67 -41.22 26.95
CA GLU A 188 -9.95 -40.70 27.45
C GLU A 188 -10.07 -40.81 28.98
N ASP A 189 -9.43 -41.83 29.58
CA ASP A 189 -9.41 -42.01 31.03
C ASP A 189 -8.46 -40.99 31.71
N PRO A 190 -8.95 -40.15 32.63
CA PRO A 190 -8.11 -39.23 33.40
C PRO A 190 -7.06 -39.93 34.27
N ASN A 191 -7.31 -41.19 34.66
CA ASN A 191 -6.42 -41.98 35.53
C ASN A 191 -5.36 -42.78 34.77
N SER A 192 -5.35 -42.67 33.44
CA SER A 192 -4.40 -43.37 32.59
C SER A 192 -3.07 -42.61 32.47
N PRO A 193 -1.93 -43.32 32.47
CA PRO A 193 -0.62 -42.69 32.43
C PRO A 193 -0.38 -41.96 31.11
N ARG A 194 0.14 -40.73 31.18
CA ARG A 194 0.47 -39.90 30.00
C ARG A 194 1.91 -40.07 29.51
N LEU A 195 2.71 -40.88 30.20
CA LEU A 195 4.11 -41.12 29.90
C LEU A 195 4.39 -42.62 29.93
N LEU A 196 4.84 -43.15 28.79
CA LEU A 196 5.39 -44.49 28.69
C LEU A 196 6.91 -44.39 28.56
N ARG A 197 7.64 -44.91 29.54
CA ARG A 197 9.10 -44.90 29.56
C ARG A 197 9.65 -46.31 29.33
N ILE A 198 10.39 -46.49 28.24
CA ILE A 198 11.06 -47.75 27.90
C ILE A 198 12.52 -47.67 28.37
N ASN A 199 12.87 -48.48 29.36
CA ASN A 199 14.24 -48.55 29.90
C ASN A 199 14.88 -49.90 29.56
N GLY A 200 16.18 -49.91 29.31
CA GLY A 200 16.93 -51.12 28.97
C GLY A 200 18.39 -50.82 28.64
N GLN A 201 19.26 -51.82 28.71
CA GLN A 201 20.69 -51.68 28.38
C GLN A 201 20.93 -51.37 26.90
N ALA A 202 22.12 -50.89 26.53
CA ALA A 202 22.49 -50.71 25.13
C ALA A 202 22.32 -52.04 24.37
N GLY A 203 21.80 -51.99 23.14
CA GLY A 203 21.58 -53.18 22.31
C GLY A 203 20.29 -53.98 22.58
N THR A 204 19.48 -53.66 23.60
CA THR A 204 18.25 -54.44 23.92
C THR A 204 17.04 -54.15 23.01
N GLY A 205 17.25 -53.54 21.83
CA GLY A 205 16.16 -53.30 20.88
C GLY A 205 15.19 -52.15 21.20
N LYS A 206 15.46 -51.29 22.20
CA LYS A 206 14.58 -50.16 22.58
C LYS A 206 14.10 -49.31 21.40
N THR A 207 15.01 -48.95 20.48
CA THR A 207 14.65 -48.15 19.29
C THR A 207 13.67 -48.89 18.39
N MET A 208 13.84 -50.20 18.21
CA MET A 208 12.94 -51.01 17.39
C MET A 208 11.56 -51.15 18.05
N MET A 209 11.55 -51.28 19.38
CA MET A 209 10.33 -51.26 20.18
C MET A 209 9.57 -49.93 20.03
N SER A 210 10.27 -48.79 20.12
CA SER A 210 9.66 -47.47 19.89
C SER A 210 9.07 -47.33 18.49
N VAL A 211 9.73 -47.87 17.45
CA VAL A 211 9.17 -47.91 16.09
C VAL A 211 7.87 -48.71 16.07
N GLY A 212 7.85 -49.92 16.65
CA GLY A 212 6.64 -50.75 16.72
C GLY A 212 5.47 -50.04 17.42
N LEU A 213 5.74 -49.38 18.55
CA LEU A 213 4.74 -48.60 19.27
C LEU A 213 4.19 -47.42 18.46
N ILE A 214 5.07 -46.68 17.77
CA ILE A 214 4.65 -45.56 16.90
C ILE A 214 3.75 -46.09 15.77
N GLN A 215 4.09 -47.24 15.19
CA GLN A 215 3.28 -47.84 14.13
C GLN A 215 1.91 -48.32 14.62
N ASP A 216 1.82 -48.92 15.81
CA ASP A 216 0.53 -49.27 16.43
C ASP A 216 -0.31 -48.00 16.69
N LEU A 217 0.30 -46.94 17.23
CA LEU A 217 -0.40 -45.66 17.46
C LEU A 217 -0.89 -45.04 16.14
N LEU A 218 -0.06 -44.98 15.11
CA LEU A 218 -0.45 -44.48 13.78
C LEU A 218 -1.56 -45.33 13.14
N GLY A 219 -1.50 -46.66 13.29
CA GLY A 219 -2.55 -47.57 12.81
C GLY A 219 -3.89 -47.33 13.50
N ASN A 220 -3.88 -47.15 14.82
CA ASN A 220 -5.08 -46.93 15.64
C ASN A 220 -5.72 -45.54 15.43
N VAL A 221 -4.95 -44.53 15.05
CA VAL A 221 -5.44 -43.17 14.72
C VAL A 221 -6.45 -43.19 13.57
N SER A 222 -6.35 -44.13 12.64
CA SER A 222 -7.29 -44.30 11.52
C SER A 222 -8.76 -44.50 11.97
N ASN A 223 -8.98 -44.94 13.21
CA ASN A 223 -10.30 -45.21 13.78
C ASN A 223 -10.82 -44.11 14.74
N ILE A 224 -9.98 -43.13 15.11
CA ILE A 224 -10.32 -42.09 16.09
C ILE A 224 -10.06 -40.72 15.46
N HIS A 225 -11.14 -40.04 15.05
CA HIS A 225 -11.12 -38.76 14.31
C HIS A 225 -10.44 -37.55 15.02
N ARG A 226 -9.74 -37.74 16.14
CA ARG A 226 -9.23 -36.64 16.99
C ARG A 226 -7.80 -36.81 17.52
N THR A 227 -7.07 -37.84 17.14
CA THR A 227 -5.72 -38.07 17.67
C THR A 227 -4.67 -37.82 16.58
N GLU A 228 -3.77 -36.87 16.82
CA GLU A 228 -2.61 -36.63 15.95
C GLU A 228 -1.36 -37.16 16.64
N VAL A 229 -0.57 -37.98 15.93
CA VAL A 229 0.66 -38.59 16.46
C VAL A 229 1.85 -37.90 15.84
N ILE A 230 2.62 -37.20 16.68
CA ILE A 230 3.87 -36.54 16.31
C ILE A 230 5.03 -37.33 16.93
N TYR A 231 6.02 -37.67 16.12
CA TYR A 231 7.20 -38.40 16.57
C TYR A 231 8.46 -37.87 15.92
N PHE A 232 9.58 -37.94 16.66
CA PHE A 232 10.89 -37.58 16.19
C PHE A 232 11.94 -38.45 16.88
N PHE A 233 13.02 -38.76 16.19
CA PHE A 233 14.16 -39.46 16.77
C PHE A 233 15.27 -38.46 17.04
N ILE A 234 15.66 -38.32 18.30
CA ILE A 234 16.91 -37.67 18.66
C ILE A 234 18.00 -38.73 18.56
N GLN A 235 18.88 -38.57 17.57
CA GLN A 235 20.10 -39.36 17.44
C GLN A 235 21.26 -38.41 17.61
N ASP A 236 22.23 -38.79 18.45
CA ASP A 236 23.51 -38.10 18.46
C ASP A 236 24.17 -38.41 17.11
N ILE A 237 24.22 -37.42 16.23
CA ILE A 237 24.92 -37.56 14.96
C ILE A 237 26.39 -37.38 15.32
N GLU A 238 27.10 -38.48 15.58
CA GLU A 238 28.56 -38.44 15.48
C GLU A 238 28.88 -38.04 14.04
N GLU A 239 29.26 -36.77 13.86
CA GLU A 239 29.83 -36.24 12.62
C GLU A 239 30.95 -37.17 12.17
N ARG A 240 30.84 -37.69 10.96
CA ARG A 240 31.84 -38.54 10.31
C ARG A 240 32.40 -37.83 9.09
#